data_AF-A0A7G8PP65-F1
#
_entry.id   AF-A0A7G8PP65-F1
#
_cell.length_a   1.000
_cell.length_b   1.000
_cell.length_c   1.000
_cell.angle_alpha   90.00
_cell.angle_beta   90.00
_cell.angle_gamma   90.00
#
_symmetry.space_group_name_H-M   'P 1'
#
loop_
_entity.id
_entity.type
_entity.pdbx_description
1 polymer ?
#
loop_
_entity_poly.entity_id
_entity_poly.type
_entity_poly.pdbx_seq_one_letter_code
_entity_poly.pdbx_strand_id
1 'polypeptide(L)'
;MDPESFADAIHSGQGSGRVRDFSAHWRKGSDTIIYIGDRASRVGDAIDEHWPDSSSNAADNVRDHGRWMHMAAAWGERLSKAAESAAAAYDYARRDTPTPTELSDARKNVEDMQRIGSMAGYVAARLKYEDLKDQAKTAGEDYEKRIKSAVTSVGNPIVPPPLIADRAVIPHDLVKGPGEWTTRSRRDGEWRNYEQQATGYPAGMEYSVPRDGGTPVDFDGFEPDGGPNGLLVESKGRGYDWMVGPDGEFKPDLKVSQTISDELLRHYQVSVQTGIPVEWRVAEPKAAEAIENMIDDAGYGNNIRVVVVPAA
;
A
#
# COMPACT_ATOMS: atom_id res chain seq x y z
N MET A 1 6.53 33.32 15.76
CA MET A 1 5.25 33.42 16.48
C MET A 1 5.49 34.28 17.70
N ASP A 2 4.62 35.23 18.00
CA ASP A 2 4.74 36.01 19.24
C ASP A 2 4.28 35.17 20.46
N PRO A 3 4.68 35.53 21.69
CA PRO A 3 4.41 34.73 22.88
C PRO A 3 2.91 34.57 23.23
N GLU A 4 2.07 35.58 22.96
CA GLU A 4 0.63 35.51 23.22
C GLU A 4 -0.04 34.52 22.26
N SER A 5 0.28 34.59 20.96
CA SER A 5 -0.19 33.63 19.96
C SER A 5 0.24 32.19 20.29
N PHE A 6 1.45 31.99 20.83
CA PHE A 6 1.90 30.67 21.25
C PHE A 6 1.11 30.14 22.46
N ALA A 7 0.84 31.00 23.46
CA ALA A 7 0.02 30.64 24.61
C ALA A 7 -1.41 30.25 24.18
N ASP A 8 -2.03 31.01 23.27
CA ASP A 8 -3.35 30.67 22.73
C ASP A 8 -3.32 29.32 22.00
N ALA A 9 -2.31 29.08 21.18
CA ALA A 9 -2.18 27.85 20.41
C ALA A 9 -1.98 26.61 21.30
N ILE A 10 -1.07 26.69 22.29
CA ILE A 10 -0.75 25.53 23.13
C ILE A 10 -1.91 25.13 24.06
N HIS A 11 -2.74 26.11 24.48
CA HIS A 11 -3.85 25.89 25.41
C HIS A 11 -5.20 25.54 24.75
N SER A 12 -5.40 25.81 23.46
CA SER A 12 -6.69 25.62 22.76
C SER A 12 -6.95 24.21 22.17
N GLY A 13 -5.93 23.34 22.13
CA GLY A 13 -6.02 22.02 21.49
C GLY A 13 -6.67 20.91 22.33
N GLN A 14 -6.97 19.78 21.67
CA GLN A 14 -7.54 18.55 22.28
C GLN A 14 -6.56 17.78 23.20
N GLY A 15 -5.33 18.27 23.35
CA GLY A 15 -4.29 17.64 24.16
C GLY A 15 -3.52 16.53 23.44
N SER A 16 -2.68 15.84 24.20
CA SER A 16 -1.73 14.83 23.70
C SER A 16 -2.31 13.42 23.56
N GLY A 17 -3.55 13.18 24.02
CA GLY A 17 -4.15 11.84 24.12
C GLY A 17 -4.10 11.00 22.83
N ARG A 18 -4.51 11.57 21.69
CA ARG A 18 -4.49 10.85 20.40
C ARG A 18 -3.10 10.43 19.94
N VAL A 19 -2.08 11.22 20.30
CA VAL A 19 -0.67 10.88 19.99
C VAL A 19 -0.21 9.71 20.87
N ARG A 20 -0.70 9.63 22.11
CA ARG A 20 -0.46 8.49 23.00
C ARG A 20 -1.16 7.23 22.51
N ASP A 21 -2.40 7.35 22.03
CA ASP A 21 -3.13 6.23 21.43
C ASP A 21 -2.38 5.69 20.21
N PHE A 22 -1.86 6.58 19.35
CA PHE A 22 -1.00 6.21 18.23
C PHE A 22 0.29 5.49 18.69
N SER A 23 0.95 6.01 19.73
CA SER A 23 2.14 5.37 20.32
C SER A 23 1.85 3.95 20.83
N ALA A 24 0.73 3.77 21.55
CA ALA A 24 0.30 2.48 22.08
C ALA A 24 -0.05 1.49 20.96
N HIS A 25 -0.70 1.96 19.90
CA HIS A 25 -1.03 1.16 18.73
C HIS A 25 0.24 0.60 18.06
N TRP A 26 1.24 1.45 17.81
CA TRP A 26 2.50 1.02 17.22
C TRP A 26 3.28 0.05 18.09
N ARG A 27 3.31 0.26 19.41
CA ARG A 27 3.95 -0.68 20.34
C ARG A 27 3.33 -2.08 20.22
N LYS A 28 1.99 -2.17 20.26
CA LYS A 28 1.28 -3.45 20.11
C LYS A 28 1.48 -4.08 18.71
N GLY A 29 1.51 -3.25 17.67
CA GLY A 29 1.82 -3.68 16.32
C GLY A 29 3.21 -4.30 16.20
N SER A 30 4.23 -3.66 16.80
CA SER A 30 5.60 -4.16 16.85
C SER A 30 5.70 -5.54 17.51
N ASP A 31 5.01 -5.77 18.63
CA ASP A 31 4.98 -7.09 19.29
C ASP A 31 4.40 -8.18 18.37
N THR A 32 3.36 -7.83 17.60
CA THR A 32 2.74 -8.73 16.62
C THR A 32 3.70 -9.04 15.48
N ILE A 33 4.43 -8.05 14.97
CA ILE A 33 5.40 -8.22 13.90
C ILE A 33 6.56 -9.12 14.35
N ILE A 34 7.04 -8.96 15.59
CA ILE A 34 8.08 -9.84 16.16
C ILE A 34 7.60 -11.29 16.15
N TYR A 35 6.38 -11.55 16.63
CA TYR A 35 5.81 -12.89 16.65
C TYR A 35 5.72 -13.53 15.25
N ILE A 36 5.33 -12.74 14.24
CA ILE A 36 5.28 -13.21 12.85
C ILE A 36 6.69 -13.46 12.31
N GLY A 37 7.66 -12.59 12.62
CA GLY A 37 9.07 -12.74 12.24
C GLY A 37 9.71 -14.02 12.82
N ASP A 38 9.44 -14.32 14.08
CA ASP A 38 9.87 -15.58 14.72
C ASP A 38 9.26 -16.80 14.01
N ARG A 39 7.99 -16.70 13.62
CA ARG A 39 7.30 -17.78 12.90
C ARG A 39 7.85 -17.96 11.49
N ALA A 40 8.13 -16.88 10.77
CA ALA A 40 8.77 -16.94 9.46
C ALA A 40 10.13 -17.63 9.56
N SER A 41 10.96 -17.25 10.52
CA SER A 41 12.26 -17.88 10.74
C SER A 41 12.15 -19.38 11.01
N ARG A 42 11.20 -19.80 11.86
CA ARG A 42 10.91 -21.23 12.11
C ARG A 42 10.43 -21.98 10.87
N VAL A 43 9.69 -21.34 9.97
CA VAL A 43 9.29 -21.95 8.69
C VAL A 43 10.51 -22.17 7.81
N GLY A 44 11.44 -21.22 7.77
CA GLY A 44 12.73 -21.40 7.09
C GLY A 44 13.48 -22.63 7.62
N ASP A 45 13.53 -22.82 8.94
CA ASP A 45 14.13 -24.00 9.56
C ASP A 45 13.45 -25.31 9.18
N ALA A 46 12.12 -25.32 9.14
CA ALA A 46 11.36 -26.50 8.72
C ALA A 46 11.55 -26.85 7.24
N ILE A 47 11.76 -25.86 6.37
CA ILE A 47 12.06 -26.10 4.95
C ILE A 47 13.38 -26.87 4.82
N ASP A 48 14.44 -26.44 5.50
CA ASP A 48 15.73 -27.14 5.45
C ASP A 48 15.64 -28.54 6.06
N GLU A 49 14.89 -28.71 7.15
CA GLU A 49 14.72 -30.00 7.81
C GLU A 49 14.00 -31.03 6.91
N HIS A 50 13.01 -30.58 6.14
CA HIS A 50 12.17 -31.47 5.33
C HIS A 50 12.58 -31.55 3.85
N TRP A 51 13.39 -30.60 3.36
CA TRP A 51 13.90 -30.55 1.98
C TRP A 51 15.43 -30.31 1.91
N PRO A 52 16.24 -31.18 2.53
CA PRO A 52 17.69 -30.99 2.62
C PRO A 52 18.40 -31.06 1.26
N ASP A 53 17.81 -31.73 0.27
CA ASP A 53 18.36 -31.89 -1.08
C ASP A 53 17.88 -30.81 -2.07
N SER A 54 17.13 -29.81 -1.61
CA SER A 54 16.65 -28.75 -2.48
C SER A 54 17.78 -27.76 -2.80
N SER A 55 18.08 -27.54 -4.07
CA SER A 55 18.97 -26.46 -4.52
C SER A 55 18.32 -25.06 -4.40
N SER A 56 17.25 -24.94 -3.60
CA SER A 56 16.40 -23.78 -3.48
C SER A 56 16.89 -22.82 -2.40
N ASN A 57 16.82 -21.52 -2.67
CA ASN A 57 17.09 -20.47 -1.68
C ASN A 57 15.87 -20.12 -0.81
N ALA A 58 14.79 -20.91 -0.87
CA ALA A 58 13.54 -20.60 -0.17
C ALA A 58 13.70 -20.50 1.35
N ALA A 59 14.44 -21.41 1.99
CA ALA A 59 14.66 -21.39 3.43
C ALA A 59 15.37 -20.10 3.88
N ASP A 60 16.48 -19.77 3.20
CA ASP A 60 17.26 -18.56 3.48
C ASP A 60 16.46 -17.29 3.25
N ASN A 61 15.74 -17.20 2.13
CA ASN A 61 14.90 -16.04 1.82
C ASN A 61 13.76 -15.86 2.84
N VAL A 62 13.15 -16.94 3.31
CA VAL A 62 12.11 -16.90 4.36
C VAL A 62 12.70 -16.42 5.69
N ARG A 63 13.90 -16.88 6.06
CA ARG A 63 14.59 -16.39 7.26
C ARG A 63 15.00 -14.92 7.14
N ASP A 64 15.50 -14.50 5.98
CA ASP A 64 15.82 -13.09 5.70
C ASP A 64 14.60 -12.20 5.84
N HIS A 65 13.45 -12.66 5.36
CA HIS A 65 12.19 -11.96 5.55
C HIS A 65 11.78 -11.90 7.03
N GLY A 66 11.98 -12.98 7.79
CA GLY A 66 11.81 -12.98 9.25
C GLY A 66 12.71 -11.95 9.95
N ARG A 67 14.00 -11.91 9.61
CA ARG A 67 14.96 -10.89 10.11
C ARG A 67 14.51 -9.47 9.76
N TRP A 68 14.03 -9.25 8.54
CA TRP A 68 13.48 -7.97 8.12
C TRP A 68 12.28 -7.55 8.97
N MET A 69 11.37 -8.48 9.32
CA MET A 69 10.25 -8.19 10.22
C MET A 69 10.71 -7.71 11.60
N HIS A 70 11.77 -8.30 12.17
CA HIS A 70 12.35 -7.78 13.41
C HIS A 70 12.89 -6.36 13.27
N MET A 71 13.55 -6.05 12.14
CA MET A 71 13.99 -4.68 11.84
C MET A 71 12.80 -3.72 11.72
N ALA A 72 11.69 -4.17 11.12
CA ALA A 72 10.46 -3.41 11.01
C ALA A 72 9.83 -3.12 12.36
N ALA A 73 9.74 -4.13 13.22
CA ALA A 73 9.23 -3.97 14.58
C ALA A 73 10.08 -3.00 15.40
N ALA A 74 11.41 -3.08 15.29
CA ALA A 74 12.33 -2.15 15.96
C ALA A 74 12.18 -0.71 15.44
N TRP A 75 11.91 -0.53 14.14
CA TRP A 75 11.56 0.79 13.58
C TRP A 75 10.23 1.30 14.14
N GLY A 76 9.19 0.46 14.18
CA GLY A 76 7.90 0.79 14.78
C GLY A 76 8.00 1.16 16.27
N GLU A 77 8.90 0.53 17.01
CA GLU A 77 9.14 0.86 18.42
C GLU A 77 9.80 2.25 18.57
N ARG A 78 10.74 2.61 17.69
CA ARG A 78 11.30 3.97 17.65
C ARG A 78 10.22 5.01 17.35
N LEU A 79 9.33 4.72 16.39
CA LEU A 79 8.20 5.59 16.07
C LEU A 79 7.26 5.77 17.27
N SER A 80 6.93 4.70 17.98
CA SER A 80 6.14 4.74 19.23
C SER A 80 6.80 5.63 20.29
N LYS A 81 8.11 5.45 20.54
CA LYS A 81 8.88 6.25 21.50
C LYS A 81 8.97 7.74 21.10
N ALA A 82 9.10 8.02 19.81
CA ALA A 82 9.09 9.38 19.28
C ALA A 82 7.73 10.06 19.49
N ALA A 83 6.63 9.35 19.20
CA ALA A 83 5.27 9.86 19.45
C ALA A 83 5.03 10.14 20.93
N GLU A 84 5.45 9.23 21.82
CA GLU A 84 5.33 9.43 23.28
C GLU A 84 6.14 10.64 23.76
N SER A 85 7.33 10.83 23.20
CA SER A 85 8.20 11.98 23.49
C SER A 85 7.62 13.30 22.97
N ALA A 86 6.99 13.30 21.79
CA ALA A 86 6.30 14.46 21.23
C ALA A 86 5.06 14.85 22.07
N ALA A 87 4.30 13.85 22.50
CA ALA A 87 3.16 14.03 23.40
C ALA A 87 3.60 14.59 24.77
N ALA A 88 4.70 14.08 25.34
CA ALA A 88 5.27 14.64 26.56
C ALA A 88 5.80 16.08 26.37
N ALA A 89 6.42 16.38 25.22
CA ALA A 89 6.85 17.73 24.89
C ALA A 89 5.69 18.73 24.87
N TYR A 90 4.54 18.32 24.32
CA TYR A 90 3.32 19.12 24.38
C TYR A 90 2.86 19.36 25.82
N ASP A 91 2.82 18.32 26.65
CA ASP A 91 2.36 18.45 28.04
C ASP A 91 3.28 19.39 28.85
N TYR A 92 4.60 19.32 28.64
CA TYR A 92 5.56 20.25 29.24
C TYR A 92 5.34 21.68 28.74
N ALA A 93 5.22 21.88 27.43
CA ALA A 93 4.99 23.18 26.84
C ALA A 93 3.70 23.82 27.36
N ARG A 94 2.60 23.06 27.43
CA ARG A 94 1.32 23.53 27.95
C ARG A 94 1.41 23.89 29.43
N ARG A 95 2.12 23.10 30.24
CA ARG A 95 2.32 23.37 31.68
C ARG A 95 3.17 24.61 31.93
N ASP A 96 4.25 24.77 31.17
CA ASP A 96 5.29 25.77 31.42
C ASP A 96 4.99 27.12 30.74
N THR A 97 4.04 27.16 29.80
CA THR A 97 3.57 28.38 29.14
C THR A 97 2.45 29.04 29.95
N PRO A 98 2.56 30.33 30.31
CA PRO A 98 1.47 31.09 30.91
C PRO A 98 0.17 30.96 30.13
N THR A 99 -0.94 30.95 30.84
CA THR A 99 -2.26 30.87 30.22
C THR A 99 -2.58 32.18 29.47
N PRO A 100 -3.46 32.13 28.45
CA PRO A 100 -3.95 33.33 27.77
C PRO A 100 -4.53 34.38 28.72
N THR A 101 -5.21 33.92 29.78
CA THR A 101 -5.79 34.80 30.80
C THR A 101 -4.72 35.52 31.60
N GLU A 102 -3.66 34.83 32.04
CA GLU A 102 -2.55 35.46 32.78
C GLU A 102 -1.85 36.55 31.95
N LEU A 103 -1.62 36.29 30.66
CA LEU A 103 -1.04 37.28 29.74
C LEU A 103 -1.96 38.47 29.50
N SER A 104 -3.25 38.21 29.24
CA SER A 104 -4.26 39.25 29.04
C SER A 104 -4.42 40.14 30.28
N ASP A 105 -4.46 39.56 31.48
CA ASP A 105 -4.57 40.29 32.74
C ASP A 105 -3.31 41.12 33.03
N ALA A 106 -2.12 40.57 32.76
CA ALA A 106 -0.87 41.29 32.90
C ALA A 106 -0.79 42.50 31.95
N ARG A 107 -1.21 42.33 30.69
CA ARG A 107 -1.30 43.42 29.71
C ARG A 107 -2.26 44.52 30.17
N LYS A 108 -3.45 44.14 30.61
CA LYS A 108 -4.45 45.08 31.13
C LYS A 108 -3.93 45.87 32.34
N ASN A 109 -3.19 45.22 33.23
CA ASN A 109 -2.59 45.89 34.38
C ASN A 109 -1.53 46.94 33.96
N VAL A 110 -0.77 46.70 32.88
CA VAL A 110 0.14 47.72 32.32
C VAL A 110 -0.63 48.94 31.84
N GLU A 111 -1.71 48.74 31.09
CA GLU A 111 -2.59 49.80 30.57
C GLU A 111 -3.22 50.62 31.71
N ASP A 112 -3.71 49.94 32.75
CA ASP A 112 -4.29 50.59 33.92
C ASP A 112 -3.25 51.43 34.67
N MET A 113 -2.06 50.90 34.96
CA MET A 113 -1.02 51.67 35.65
C MET A 113 -0.53 52.88 34.86
N GLN A 114 -0.50 52.77 33.52
CA GLN A 114 -0.21 53.89 32.63
C GLN A 114 -1.30 54.97 32.72
N ARG A 115 -2.58 54.57 32.73
CA ARG A 115 -3.72 55.48 32.82
C ARG A 115 -3.79 56.23 34.15
N ILE A 116 -3.46 55.58 35.26
CA ILE A 116 -3.50 56.18 36.60
C ILE A 116 -2.25 57.06 36.86
N GLY A 117 -1.26 57.05 35.97
CA GLY A 117 -0.07 57.91 36.05
C GLY A 117 0.97 57.46 37.08
N SER A 118 0.90 56.22 37.56
CA SER A 118 1.88 55.68 38.52
C SER A 118 3.13 55.17 37.78
N MET A 119 4.22 55.93 37.80
CA MET A 119 5.46 55.52 37.14
C MET A 119 6.03 54.23 37.74
N ALA A 120 6.07 54.12 39.07
CA ALA A 120 6.57 52.91 39.74
C ALA A 120 5.67 51.69 39.46
N GLY A 121 4.35 51.87 39.49
CA GLY A 121 3.39 50.81 39.17
C GLY A 121 3.46 50.36 37.72
N TYR A 122 3.62 51.30 36.79
CA TYR A 122 3.77 51.01 35.37
C TYR A 122 5.04 50.19 35.09
N VAL A 123 6.18 50.58 35.68
CA VAL A 123 7.44 49.82 35.53
C VAL A 123 7.29 48.39 36.07
N ALA A 124 6.70 48.23 37.26
CA ALA A 124 6.50 46.91 37.86
C ALA A 124 5.53 46.02 37.03
N ALA A 125 4.41 46.59 36.58
CA ALA A 125 3.45 45.87 35.73
C ALA A 125 4.08 45.45 34.40
N ARG A 126 4.87 46.33 33.78
CA ARG A 126 5.55 46.04 32.52
C ARG A 126 6.61 44.95 32.67
N LEU A 127 7.38 44.97 33.76
CA LEU A 127 8.35 43.91 34.05
C LEU A 127 7.66 42.55 34.20
N LYS A 128 6.53 42.48 34.92
CA LYS A 128 5.76 41.24 35.05
C LYS A 128 5.21 40.74 33.71
N TYR A 129 4.70 41.65 32.88
CA TYR A 129 4.19 41.27 31.56
C TYR A 129 5.29 40.76 30.63
N GLU A 130 6.46 41.41 30.62
CA GLU A 130 7.61 40.93 29.85
C GLU A 130 8.16 39.59 30.39
N ASP A 131 8.17 39.37 31.71
CA ASP A 131 8.58 38.08 32.32
C ASP A 131 7.68 36.91 31.86
N LEU A 132 6.37 37.11 31.81
CA LEU A 132 5.43 36.11 31.27
C LEU A 132 5.65 35.85 29.78
N LYS A 133 5.95 36.90 29.00
CA LYS A 133 6.27 36.76 27.57
C LYS A 133 7.58 35.99 27.37
N ASP A 134 8.59 36.26 28.18
CA ASP A 134 9.86 35.55 28.15
C ASP A 134 9.68 34.08 28.56
N GLN A 135 8.86 33.79 29.58
CA GLN A 135 8.50 32.43 29.96
C GLN A 135 7.82 31.66 28.82
N ALA A 136 6.82 32.26 28.18
CA ALA A 136 6.14 31.67 27.01
C ALA A 136 7.11 31.43 25.85
N LYS A 137 8.04 32.36 25.61
CA LYS A 137 9.08 32.22 24.58
C LYS A 137 10.02 31.06 24.88
N THR A 138 10.53 30.96 26.11
CA THR A 138 11.41 29.86 26.53
C THR A 138 10.71 28.50 26.43
N ALA A 139 9.45 28.42 26.85
CA ALA A 139 8.64 27.20 26.71
C ALA A 139 8.47 26.79 25.24
N GLY A 140 8.23 27.76 24.34
CA GLY A 140 8.14 27.52 22.90
C GLY A 140 9.45 27.02 22.28
N GLU A 141 10.59 27.61 22.66
CA GLU A 141 11.92 27.18 22.20
C GLU A 141 12.26 25.75 22.68
N ASP A 142 11.95 25.42 23.94
CA ASP A 142 12.14 24.06 24.47
C ASP A 142 11.20 23.05 23.80
N TYR A 143 9.94 23.43 23.56
CA TYR A 143 8.98 22.63 22.82
C TYR A 143 9.50 22.27 21.42
N GLU A 144 9.92 23.28 20.64
CA GLU A 144 10.45 23.09 19.30
C GLU A 144 11.67 22.15 19.32
N LYS A 145 12.59 22.35 20.26
CA LYS A 145 13.78 21.52 20.43
C LYS A 145 13.42 20.06 20.71
N ARG A 146 12.47 19.80 21.62
CA ARG A 146 12.02 18.45 21.97
C ARG A 146 11.32 17.76 20.80
N ILE A 147 10.47 18.48 20.07
CA ILE A 147 9.79 17.95 18.88
C ILE A 147 10.81 17.58 17.81
N LYS A 148 11.78 18.47 17.52
CA LYS A 148 12.86 18.16 16.55
C LYS A 148 13.66 16.92 16.96
N SER A 149 13.99 16.80 18.25
CA SER A 149 14.70 15.63 18.78
C SER A 149 13.87 14.35 18.66
N ALA A 150 12.58 14.40 19.00
CA ALA A 150 11.66 13.27 18.89
C ALA A 150 11.54 12.80 17.44
N VAL A 151 11.32 13.71 16.49
CA VAL A 151 11.21 13.37 15.05
C VAL A 151 12.52 12.78 14.53
N THR A 152 13.66 13.37 14.88
CA THR A 152 14.97 12.87 14.45
C THR A 152 15.25 11.46 14.98
N SER A 153 14.74 11.11 16.17
CA SER A 153 14.96 9.80 16.80
C SER A 153 14.31 8.62 16.06
N VAL A 154 13.32 8.87 15.19
CA VAL A 154 12.72 7.83 14.34
C VAL A 154 13.75 7.23 13.38
N GLY A 155 14.61 8.11 12.85
CA GLY A 155 15.65 7.77 11.87
C GLY A 155 15.09 7.53 10.47
N ASN A 156 15.90 6.87 9.63
CA ASN A 156 15.52 6.58 8.25
C ASN A 156 14.32 5.63 8.18
N PRO A 157 13.48 5.75 7.14
CA PRO A 157 12.44 4.78 6.85
C PRO A 157 13.01 3.37 6.73
N ILE A 158 12.18 2.37 7.02
CA ILE A 158 12.54 0.98 6.74
C ILE A 158 12.69 0.77 5.22
N VAL A 159 13.70 0.01 4.82
CA VAL A 159 13.81 -0.47 3.44
C VAL A 159 12.75 -1.53 3.15
N PRO A 160 12.26 -1.67 1.91
CA PRO A 160 11.34 -2.75 1.54
C PRO A 160 11.88 -4.13 1.95
N PRO A 161 10.99 -5.11 2.21
CA PRO A 161 11.43 -6.46 2.55
C PRO A 161 12.22 -7.08 1.40
N PRO A 162 13.19 -7.97 1.71
CA PRO A 162 13.75 -8.84 0.68
C PRO A 162 12.62 -9.69 0.10
N LEU A 163 12.72 -9.96 -1.20
CA LEU A 163 11.81 -10.88 -1.86
C LEU A 163 12.04 -12.28 -1.31
N ILE A 164 10.95 -12.97 -0.98
CA ILE A 164 11.05 -14.40 -0.61
C ILE A 164 11.35 -15.24 -1.86
N ALA A 165 10.93 -14.76 -3.04
CA ALA A 165 11.27 -15.32 -4.33
C ALA A 165 11.52 -14.18 -5.33
N ASP A 166 12.72 -14.13 -5.92
CA ASP A 166 13.11 -13.09 -6.89
C ASP A 166 12.36 -13.21 -8.23
N ARG A 167 11.92 -14.43 -8.58
CA ARG A 167 11.10 -14.83 -9.72
C ARG A 167 10.76 -16.31 -9.54
N ALA A 168 9.48 -16.68 -9.51
CA ALA A 168 9.11 -18.08 -9.64
C ALA A 168 9.23 -18.48 -11.11
N VAL A 169 10.40 -18.96 -11.53
CA VAL A 169 10.45 -19.87 -12.69
C VAL A 169 9.99 -21.20 -12.12
N ILE A 170 8.71 -21.53 -12.29
CA ILE A 170 8.23 -22.87 -11.95
C ILE A 170 8.79 -23.79 -13.06
N PRO A 171 9.69 -24.74 -12.74
CA PRO A 171 10.22 -25.68 -13.71
C PRO A 171 9.08 -26.36 -14.48
N HIS A 172 9.23 -26.57 -15.80
CA HIS A 172 8.20 -27.17 -16.67
C HIS A 172 7.65 -28.50 -16.11
N ASP A 173 8.48 -29.28 -15.43
CA ASP A 173 8.12 -30.55 -14.78
C ASP A 173 7.28 -30.39 -13.49
N LEU A 174 7.24 -29.19 -12.92
CA LEU A 174 6.44 -28.83 -11.75
C LEU A 174 5.18 -28.01 -12.10
N VAL A 175 5.02 -27.62 -13.38
CA VAL A 175 3.77 -27.05 -13.90
C VAL A 175 2.99 -28.17 -14.58
N LYS A 176 1.75 -28.41 -14.15
CA LYS A 176 0.79 -29.13 -15.01
C LYS A 176 0.51 -28.24 -16.23
N GLY A 177 0.19 -28.83 -17.38
CA GLY A 177 -0.26 -28.10 -18.58
C GLY A 177 0.78 -27.98 -19.72
N PRO A 178 0.39 -27.39 -20.86
CA PRO A 178 1.17 -27.41 -22.11
C PRO A 178 2.16 -26.25 -22.27
N GLY A 179 2.21 -25.30 -21.34
CA GLY A 179 2.99 -24.07 -21.44
C GLY A 179 3.89 -23.82 -20.24
N GLU A 180 4.57 -22.67 -20.26
CA GLU A 180 5.52 -22.24 -19.24
C GLU A 180 5.15 -20.85 -18.69
N TRP A 181 5.36 -20.65 -17.39
CA TRP A 181 5.23 -19.32 -16.79
C TRP A 181 6.42 -18.44 -17.14
N THR A 182 6.14 -17.28 -17.71
CA THR A 182 7.16 -16.30 -18.10
C THR A 182 6.91 -14.95 -17.44
N THR A 183 7.99 -14.29 -17.02
CA THR A 183 7.90 -12.92 -16.52
C THR A 183 7.86 -11.94 -17.70
N ARG A 184 6.89 -11.04 -17.69
CA ARG A 184 6.75 -10.00 -18.72
C ARG A 184 6.81 -8.63 -18.08
N SER A 185 7.70 -7.78 -18.60
CA SER A 185 7.84 -6.41 -18.13
C SER A 185 6.63 -5.60 -18.62
N ARG A 186 5.73 -5.27 -17.70
CA ARG A 186 4.57 -4.41 -17.97
C ARG A 186 4.61 -3.19 -17.04
N ARG A 187 3.93 -2.11 -17.42
CA ARG A 187 3.90 -0.83 -16.68
C ARG A 187 2.97 -0.94 -15.47
N ASP A 188 3.39 -0.51 -14.29
CA ASP A 188 2.53 -0.52 -13.10
C ASP A 188 1.22 0.29 -13.31
N GLY A 189 0.10 -0.20 -12.77
CA GLY A 189 -1.21 0.46 -12.87
C GLY A 189 -2.40 -0.40 -12.40
N GLU A 190 -3.61 0.16 -12.45
CA GLU A 190 -4.85 -0.51 -11.98
C GLU A 190 -5.15 -1.83 -12.71
N TRP A 191 -4.79 -1.90 -14.00
CA TRP A 191 -4.93 -3.11 -14.81
C TRP A 191 -4.15 -4.30 -14.20
N ARG A 192 -2.99 -4.04 -13.58
CA ARG A 192 -2.12 -5.04 -12.96
C ARG A 192 -2.77 -5.64 -11.70
N ASN A 193 -3.43 -4.80 -10.91
CA ASN A 193 -4.17 -5.26 -9.72
C ASN A 193 -5.37 -6.11 -10.13
N TYR A 194 -6.06 -5.71 -11.20
CA TYR A 194 -7.19 -6.47 -11.74
C TYR A 194 -6.75 -7.83 -12.29
N GLU A 195 -5.67 -7.91 -13.06
CA GLU A 195 -5.12 -9.18 -13.56
C GLU A 195 -4.90 -10.16 -12.40
N GLN A 196 -4.20 -9.73 -11.34
CA GLN A 196 -3.98 -10.57 -10.16
C GLN A 196 -5.28 -10.97 -9.47
N GLN A 197 -6.26 -10.07 -9.37
CA GLN A 197 -7.57 -10.38 -8.81
C GLN A 197 -8.30 -11.42 -9.66
N ALA A 198 -8.29 -11.24 -10.98
CA ALA A 198 -9.05 -12.05 -11.92
C ALA A 198 -8.43 -13.44 -12.09
N THR A 199 -7.11 -13.57 -12.12
CA THR A 199 -6.43 -14.86 -12.39
C THR A 199 -5.93 -15.56 -11.14
N GLY A 200 -5.71 -14.83 -10.04
CA GLY A 200 -5.07 -15.35 -8.83
C GLY A 200 -3.55 -15.52 -8.95
N TYR A 201 -2.96 -15.20 -10.11
CA TYR A 201 -1.52 -15.29 -10.35
C TYR A 201 -0.82 -13.94 -10.11
N PRO A 202 0.47 -13.94 -9.73
CA PRO A 202 1.22 -12.70 -9.54
C PRO A 202 1.24 -11.87 -10.82
N ALA A 203 0.78 -10.62 -10.74
CA ALA A 203 0.68 -9.80 -11.94
C ALA A 203 2.05 -9.49 -12.57
N GLY A 204 2.10 -9.56 -13.91
CA GLY A 204 3.35 -9.54 -14.68
C GLY A 204 3.94 -10.93 -14.94
N MET A 205 3.19 -11.98 -14.64
CA MET A 205 3.44 -13.34 -15.12
C MET A 205 2.42 -13.69 -16.19
N GLU A 206 2.88 -14.32 -17.27
CA GLU A 206 2.02 -14.86 -18.32
C GLU A 206 2.34 -16.33 -18.53
N TYR A 207 1.30 -17.13 -18.76
CA TYR A 207 1.43 -18.54 -19.14
C TYR A 207 1.55 -18.64 -20.66
N SER A 208 2.76 -18.94 -21.13
CA SER A 208 3.09 -19.00 -22.56
C SER A 208 2.91 -20.41 -23.09
N VAL A 209 1.95 -20.59 -24.00
CA VAL A 209 1.64 -21.89 -24.60
C VAL A 209 2.24 -21.96 -26.01
N PRO A 210 3.09 -22.96 -26.31
CA PRO A 210 3.61 -23.18 -27.65
C PRO A 210 2.49 -23.39 -28.67
N ARG A 211 2.64 -22.76 -29.85
CA ARG A 211 1.71 -22.91 -30.97
C ARG A 211 2.38 -23.63 -32.14
N ASP A 212 1.71 -24.60 -32.72
CA ASP A 212 2.21 -25.32 -33.89
C ASP A 212 2.45 -24.34 -35.06
N GLY A 213 3.70 -24.30 -35.54
CA GLY A 213 4.08 -23.45 -36.67
C GLY A 213 4.01 -21.94 -36.40
N GLY A 214 4.04 -21.49 -35.14
CA GLY A 214 3.93 -20.08 -34.80
C GLY A 214 4.66 -19.64 -33.54
N THR A 215 4.54 -18.35 -33.22
CA THR A 215 4.95 -17.82 -31.92
C THR A 215 4.03 -18.35 -30.82
N PRO A 216 4.57 -18.60 -29.61
CA PRO A 216 3.75 -18.90 -28.44
C PRO A 216 2.68 -17.85 -28.20
N VAL A 217 1.57 -18.29 -27.60
CA VAL A 217 0.47 -17.44 -27.20
C VAL A 217 0.49 -17.32 -25.68
N ASP A 218 0.45 -16.10 -25.20
CA ASP A 218 0.49 -15.80 -23.77
C ASP A 218 -0.93 -15.66 -23.24
N PHE A 219 -1.15 -16.17 -22.02
CA PHE A 219 -2.39 -16.05 -21.26
C PHE A 219 -2.07 -15.44 -19.90
N ASP A 220 -2.98 -14.64 -19.35
CA ASP A 220 -2.80 -14.06 -18.01
C ASP A 220 -2.88 -15.11 -16.89
N GLY A 221 -3.42 -16.31 -17.15
CA GLY A 221 -3.52 -17.40 -16.18
C GLY A 221 -3.63 -18.81 -16.76
N PHE A 222 -3.34 -19.82 -15.93
CA PHE A 222 -3.61 -21.23 -16.23
C PHE A 222 -3.97 -22.01 -14.97
N GLU A 223 -5.21 -22.50 -14.90
CA GLU A 223 -5.73 -23.29 -13.79
C GLU A 223 -5.64 -24.78 -14.11
N PRO A 224 -4.67 -25.52 -13.53
CA PRO A 224 -4.40 -26.90 -13.92
C PRO A 224 -5.52 -27.89 -13.53
N ASP A 225 -6.34 -27.53 -12.56
CA ASP A 225 -7.45 -28.35 -12.06
C ASP A 225 -8.83 -27.79 -12.50
N GLY A 226 -8.84 -26.79 -13.40
CA GLY A 226 -10.06 -26.15 -13.93
C GLY A 226 -10.84 -26.98 -14.96
N GLY A 227 -10.40 -28.22 -15.20
CA GLY A 227 -10.96 -29.17 -16.16
C GLY A 227 -10.08 -30.43 -16.26
N PRO A 228 -10.45 -31.41 -17.10
CA PRO A 228 -9.69 -32.65 -17.26
C PRO A 228 -8.25 -32.42 -17.76
N ASN A 229 -8.03 -31.34 -18.52
CA ASN A 229 -6.74 -30.93 -19.06
C ASN A 229 -6.28 -29.55 -18.54
N GLY A 230 -7.01 -28.98 -17.57
CA GLY A 230 -6.83 -27.59 -17.10
C GLY A 230 -7.78 -26.58 -17.77
N LEU A 231 -7.53 -25.29 -17.52
CA LEU A 231 -8.26 -24.13 -18.03
C LEU A 231 -7.29 -22.96 -18.26
N LEU A 232 -7.29 -22.38 -19.45
CA LEU A 232 -6.52 -21.17 -19.76
C LEU A 232 -7.36 -19.93 -19.42
N VAL A 233 -6.72 -18.89 -18.87
CA VAL A 233 -7.43 -17.69 -18.38
C VAL A 233 -6.85 -16.44 -19.03
N GLU A 234 -7.74 -15.61 -19.57
CA GLU A 234 -7.43 -14.27 -20.10
C GLU A 234 -8.19 -13.23 -19.29
N SER A 235 -7.59 -12.07 -18.98
CA SER A 235 -8.23 -11.03 -18.17
C SER A 235 -8.35 -9.70 -18.92
N LYS A 236 -9.53 -9.07 -18.84
CA LYS A 236 -9.76 -7.72 -19.37
C LYS A 236 -10.29 -6.80 -18.27
N GLY A 237 -9.45 -5.85 -17.85
CA GLY A 237 -9.78 -4.85 -16.83
C GLY A 237 -10.79 -3.80 -17.28
N ARG A 238 -10.97 -2.74 -16.47
CA ARG A 238 -11.88 -1.62 -16.79
C ARG A 238 -11.42 -0.83 -18.02
N GLY A 239 -12.35 -0.12 -18.66
CA GLY A 239 -12.07 0.85 -19.72
C GLY A 239 -12.45 0.42 -21.13
N TYR A 240 -13.28 -0.63 -21.27
CA TYR A 240 -13.77 -1.14 -22.55
C TYR A 240 -15.23 -0.76 -22.81
N ASP A 241 -16.05 -0.52 -21.78
CA ASP A 241 -17.51 -0.24 -21.93
C ASP A 241 -17.83 0.95 -22.86
N TRP A 242 -17.01 2.00 -22.82
CA TRP A 242 -17.21 3.19 -23.65
C TRP A 242 -16.93 2.91 -25.14
N MET A 243 -16.21 1.82 -25.44
CA MET A 243 -15.88 1.36 -26.79
C MET A 243 -17.01 0.52 -27.41
N VAL A 244 -17.97 0.07 -26.61
CA VAL A 244 -19.15 -0.66 -27.06
C VAL A 244 -20.25 0.32 -27.51
N GLY A 245 -20.76 0.12 -28.72
CA GLY A 245 -21.84 0.88 -29.32
C GLY A 245 -23.20 0.69 -28.64
N PRO A 246 -24.24 1.39 -29.12
CA PRO A 246 -25.62 1.19 -28.65
C PRO A 246 -26.24 -0.10 -29.18
N ASP A 247 -25.63 -0.72 -30.20
CA ASP A 247 -25.98 -2.00 -30.80
C ASP A 247 -25.42 -3.22 -30.05
N GLY A 248 -24.65 -3.00 -28.98
CA GLY A 248 -24.02 -4.07 -28.20
C GLY A 248 -22.67 -4.53 -28.75
N GLU A 249 -22.24 -3.99 -29.89
CA GLU A 249 -21.00 -4.38 -30.56
C GLU A 249 -19.85 -3.40 -30.27
N PHE A 250 -18.60 -3.86 -30.37
CA PHE A 250 -17.48 -2.92 -30.37
C PHE A 250 -17.55 -1.99 -31.58
N LYS A 251 -17.33 -0.69 -31.36
CA LYS A 251 -17.34 0.30 -32.43
C LYS A 251 -16.31 -0.07 -33.51
N PRO A 252 -16.72 -0.25 -34.78
CA PRO A 252 -15.87 -0.84 -35.83
C PRO A 252 -14.72 0.07 -36.29
N ASP A 253 -14.79 1.36 -35.99
CA ASP A 253 -13.74 2.35 -36.28
C ASP A 253 -12.61 2.36 -35.24
N LEU A 254 -12.77 1.62 -34.14
CA LEU A 254 -11.75 1.50 -33.10
C LEU A 254 -10.84 0.30 -33.36
N LYS A 255 -9.52 0.53 -33.31
CA LYS A 255 -8.48 -0.52 -33.39
C LYS A 255 -8.64 -1.64 -32.35
N VAL A 256 -9.35 -1.35 -31.25
CA VAL A 256 -9.59 -2.30 -30.16
C VAL A 256 -10.41 -3.52 -30.61
N SER A 257 -11.39 -3.33 -31.50
CA SER A 257 -12.22 -4.43 -32.02
C SER A 257 -11.37 -5.45 -32.77
N GLN A 258 -10.46 -4.96 -33.63
CA GLN A 258 -9.50 -5.82 -34.34
C GLN A 258 -8.55 -6.51 -33.36
N THR A 259 -8.06 -5.81 -32.34
CA THR A 259 -7.13 -6.38 -31.35
C THR A 259 -7.77 -7.51 -30.55
N ILE A 260 -9.01 -7.32 -30.07
CA ILE A 260 -9.78 -8.34 -29.36
C ILE A 260 -10.07 -9.53 -30.28
N SER A 261 -10.49 -9.27 -31.53
CA SER A 261 -10.74 -10.32 -32.51
C SER A 261 -9.50 -11.18 -32.79
N ASP A 262 -8.34 -10.54 -32.98
CA ASP A 262 -7.07 -11.23 -33.25
C ASP A 262 -6.59 -12.06 -32.05
N GLU A 263 -6.87 -11.59 -30.83
CA GLU A 263 -6.58 -12.30 -29.59
C GLU A 263 -7.49 -13.50 -29.37
N LEU A 264 -8.81 -13.33 -29.55
CA LEU A 264 -9.78 -14.43 -29.50
C LEU A 264 -9.42 -15.54 -30.51
N LEU A 265 -9.05 -15.17 -31.74
CA LEU A 265 -8.62 -16.15 -32.75
C LEU A 265 -7.39 -16.94 -32.31
N ARG A 266 -6.37 -16.27 -31.75
CA ARG A 266 -5.15 -16.94 -31.26
C ARG A 266 -5.47 -17.86 -30.09
N HIS A 267 -6.32 -17.43 -29.16
CA HIS A 267 -6.70 -18.22 -27.99
C HIS A 267 -7.54 -19.43 -28.40
N TYR A 268 -8.45 -19.27 -29.36
CA TYR A 268 -9.22 -20.36 -29.94
C TYR A 268 -8.34 -21.42 -30.57
N GLN A 269 -7.34 -21.00 -31.37
CA GLN A 269 -6.40 -21.94 -32.01
C GLN A 269 -5.62 -22.77 -30.98
N VAL A 270 -5.16 -22.15 -29.89
CA VAL A 270 -4.50 -22.86 -28.80
C VAL A 270 -5.46 -23.82 -28.10
N SER A 271 -6.71 -23.39 -27.88
CA SER A 271 -7.73 -24.24 -27.27
C SER A 271 -7.96 -25.51 -28.08
N VAL A 272 -8.10 -25.38 -29.41
CA VAL A 272 -8.25 -26.52 -30.32
C VAL A 272 -7.00 -27.41 -30.34
N GLN A 273 -5.80 -26.82 -30.35
CA GLN A 273 -4.53 -27.56 -30.38
C GLN A 273 -4.32 -28.38 -29.09
N THR A 274 -4.63 -27.80 -27.94
CA THR A 274 -4.34 -28.39 -26.62
C THR A 274 -5.51 -29.18 -26.03
N GLY A 275 -6.72 -28.96 -26.54
CA GLY A 275 -7.95 -29.50 -25.95
C GLY A 275 -8.29 -28.86 -24.59
N ILE A 276 -7.76 -27.66 -24.31
CA ILE A 276 -7.96 -26.92 -23.06
C ILE A 276 -8.87 -25.72 -23.35
N PRO A 277 -10.01 -25.57 -22.66
CA PRO A 277 -10.88 -24.40 -22.84
C PRO A 277 -10.21 -23.12 -22.34
N VAL A 278 -10.65 -21.98 -22.86
CA VAL A 278 -10.23 -20.64 -22.44
C VAL A 278 -11.39 -19.91 -21.76
N GLU A 279 -11.12 -19.27 -20.63
CA GLU A 279 -12.06 -18.37 -19.94
C GLU A 279 -11.55 -16.93 -19.98
N TRP A 280 -12.35 -16.04 -20.55
CA TRP A 280 -12.12 -14.60 -20.54
C TRP A 280 -12.84 -13.97 -19.34
N ARG A 281 -12.07 -13.43 -18.40
CA ARG A 281 -12.55 -12.77 -17.18
C ARG A 281 -12.59 -11.26 -17.38
N VAL A 282 -13.78 -10.72 -17.61
CA VAL A 282 -13.99 -9.34 -18.05
C VAL A 282 -14.59 -8.51 -16.91
N ALA A 283 -13.99 -7.34 -16.65
CA ALA A 283 -14.35 -6.49 -15.51
C ALA A 283 -15.72 -5.83 -15.66
N GLU A 284 -16.10 -5.52 -16.91
CA GLU A 284 -17.25 -4.70 -17.23
C GLU A 284 -18.30 -5.52 -17.99
N PRO A 285 -19.56 -5.61 -17.50
CA PRO A 285 -20.58 -6.48 -18.09
C PRO A 285 -20.89 -6.17 -19.56
N LYS A 286 -20.90 -4.89 -19.95
CA LYS A 286 -21.24 -4.48 -21.31
C LYS A 286 -20.14 -4.87 -22.29
N ALA A 287 -18.87 -4.72 -21.89
CA ALA A 287 -17.74 -5.27 -22.66
C ALA A 287 -17.75 -6.80 -22.73
N ALA A 288 -18.16 -7.49 -21.66
CA ALA A 288 -18.26 -8.94 -21.65
C ALA A 288 -19.27 -9.46 -22.68
N GLU A 289 -20.47 -8.87 -22.71
CA GLU A 289 -21.53 -9.20 -23.68
C GLU A 289 -21.04 -8.98 -25.13
N ALA A 290 -20.35 -7.87 -25.40
CA ALA A 290 -19.78 -7.61 -26.73
C ALA A 290 -18.73 -8.66 -27.14
N ILE A 291 -17.92 -9.17 -26.19
CA ILE A 291 -16.93 -10.23 -26.45
C ILE A 291 -17.64 -11.57 -26.68
N GLU A 292 -18.71 -11.86 -25.94
CA GLU A 292 -19.54 -13.07 -26.16
C GLU A 292 -20.12 -13.09 -27.57
N ASN A 293 -20.68 -11.97 -28.04
CA ASN A 293 -21.20 -11.87 -29.41
C ASN A 293 -20.11 -12.16 -30.46
N MET A 294 -18.89 -11.63 -30.27
CA MET A 294 -17.77 -11.90 -31.18
C MET A 294 -17.37 -13.39 -31.22
N ILE A 295 -17.44 -14.08 -30.08
CA ILE A 295 -17.16 -15.52 -29.96
C ILE A 295 -18.23 -16.34 -30.70
N ASP A 296 -19.50 -15.95 -30.55
CA ASP A 296 -20.63 -16.60 -31.21
C ASP A 296 -20.59 -16.40 -32.73
N ASP A 297 -20.37 -15.16 -33.19
CA ASP A 297 -20.26 -14.82 -34.61
C ASP A 297 -19.09 -15.54 -35.30
N ALA A 298 -17.97 -15.70 -34.59
CA ALA A 298 -16.81 -16.43 -35.08
C ALA A 298 -16.94 -17.96 -34.97
N GLY A 299 -17.97 -18.46 -34.29
CA GLY A 299 -18.25 -19.88 -34.14
C GLY A 299 -17.25 -20.62 -33.26
N TYR A 300 -16.65 -19.97 -32.27
CA TYR A 300 -15.66 -20.61 -31.37
C TYR A 300 -16.30 -21.57 -30.37
N GLY A 301 -17.60 -21.41 -30.09
CA GLY A 301 -18.38 -22.28 -29.21
C GLY A 301 -17.76 -22.41 -27.81
N ASN A 302 -17.92 -23.57 -27.17
CA ASN A 302 -17.46 -23.80 -25.79
C ASN A 302 -15.93 -23.82 -25.60
N ASN A 303 -15.14 -23.58 -26.65
CA ASN A 303 -13.68 -23.48 -26.54
C ASN A 303 -13.26 -22.16 -25.87
N ILE A 304 -14.07 -21.11 -26.02
CA ILE A 304 -13.88 -19.84 -25.31
C ILE A 304 -15.19 -19.49 -24.61
N ARG A 305 -15.14 -19.23 -23.31
CA ARG A 305 -16.26 -18.68 -22.54
C ARG A 305 -15.87 -17.35 -21.93
N VAL A 306 -16.86 -16.50 -21.69
CA VAL A 306 -16.68 -15.22 -21.00
C VAL A 306 -17.34 -15.31 -19.63
N VAL A 307 -16.72 -14.70 -18.63
CA VAL A 307 -17.24 -14.56 -17.28
C VAL A 307 -17.03 -13.13 -16.82
N VAL A 308 -18.06 -12.52 -16.27
CA VAL A 308 -17.96 -11.20 -15.65
C VAL A 308 -17.34 -11.33 -14.26
N VAL A 309 -16.17 -10.71 -14.06
CA VAL A 309 -15.47 -10.64 -12.77
C VAL A 309 -15.27 -9.17 -12.40
N PRO A 310 -16.14 -8.56 -11.58
CA PRO A 310 -16.03 -7.13 -11.29
C PRO A 310 -14.69 -6.77 -10.64
N ALA A 311 -14.05 -5.69 -11.11
CA ALA A 311 -12.85 -5.15 -10.47
C ALA A 311 -13.16 -4.62 -9.07
N ALA A 312 -12.33 -4.97 -8.09
CA ALA A 312 -12.45 -4.59 -6.68
C ALA A 312 -12.28 -3.08 -6.40
#